data_AF-A0A920UZS4-F1
#
_entry.id   AF-A0A920UZS4-F1
#
_cell.length_a   1.000
_cell.length_b   1.000
_cell.length_c   1.000
_cell.angle_alpha   90.00
_cell.angle_beta   90.00
_cell.angle_gamma   90.00
#
_symmetry.space_group_name_H-M   'P 1'
#
loop_
_entity.id
_entity.type
_entity.pdbx_description
1 polymer ?
#
loop_
_entity_poly.entity_id
_entity_poly.type
_entity_poly.pdbx_seq_one_letter_code
_entity_poly.pdbx_strand_id
1 'polypeptide(L)'
;MPGRNIGVFCRCPKAPGTSHGAPDQGATHSAGEGDQNICTAQVLLANIAALYAMYHGPQGLKTIASGFTDSVKFSHLSLAAFGYTVVGEGYFDTLKIYPLASPEKSRRARANHGSIFA
;
A
#
# COMPACT_ATOMS: atom_id res chain seq x y z
N MET A 1 -9.21 -9.87 14.33
CA MET A 1 -8.74 -9.17 13.12
C MET A 1 -9.83 -9.28 12.05
N PRO A 2 -10.35 -8.17 11.51
CA PRO A 2 -9.99 -7.87 10.13
C PRO A 2 -10.37 -8.73 8.92
N GLY A 3 -11.43 -9.54 8.84
CA GLY A 3 -11.75 -10.27 7.59
C GLY A 3 -10.98 -11.58 7.39
N ARG A 4 -10.62 -11.95 6.15
CA ARG A 4 -10.15 -13.31 5.81
C ARG A 4 -8.63 -13.48 5.98
N ASN A 5 -8.21 -14.40 6.85
CA ASN A 5 -6.81 -14.77 7.09
C ASN A 5 -6.45 -16.13 6.45
N ILE A 6 -5.20 -16.27 5.99
CA ILE A 6 -4.66 -17.55 5.50
C ILE A 6 -3.94 -18.22 6.67
N GLY A 7 -4.30 -19.47 6.97
CA GLY A 7 -3.65 -20.30 7.99
C GLY A 7 -3.01 -21.54 7.38
N VAL A 8 -1.85 -21.94 7.90
CA VAL A 8 -1.22 -23.22 7.56
C VAL A 8 -1.70 -24.26 8.56
N PHE A 9 -2.31 -25.33 8.08
CA PHE A 9 -2.72 -26.47 8.91
C PHE A 9 -1.87 -27.70 8.58
N CYS A 10 -1.24 -28.26 9.60
CA CYS A 10 -0.61 -29.57 9.48
C CYS A 10 -1.70 -30.64 9.45
N ARG A 11 -1.75 -31.42 8.37
CA ARG A 11 -2.61 -32.60 8.31
C ARG A 11 -1.87 -33.78 8.94
N CYS A 12 -2.48 -34.47 9.90
CA CYS A 12 -1.93 -35.74 10.37
C CYS A 12 -1.88 -36.75 9.22
N PRO A 13 -0.77 -37.52 9.06
CA PRO A 13 -0.71 -38.60 8.09
C PRO A 13 -1.81 -39.62 8.40
N LYS A 14 -2.69 -39.91 7.42
CA LYS A 14 -3.71 -40.95 7.58
C LYS A 14 -3.06 -42.33 7.49
N ALA A 15 -3.51 -43.26 8.34
CA ALA A 15 -3.20 -44.68 8.19
C ALA A 15 -3.76 -45.20 6.84
N PRO A 16 -3.09 -46.16 6.18
CA PRO A 16 -3.55 -46.70 4.91
C PRO A 16 -4.93 -47.38 5.08
N GLY A 17 -5.95 -46.89 4.38
CA GLY A 17 -7.27 -47.53 4.28
C GLY A 17 -8.51 -46.67 4.54
N THR A 18 -8.42 -45.44 5.04
CA THR A 18 -9.63 -44.62 5.29
C THR A 18 -9.97 -43.73 4.09
N SER A 19 -11.01 -44.10 3.35
CA SER A 19 -11.61 -43.28 2.30
C SER A 19 -12.51 -42.18 2.89
N HIS A 20 -12.55 -41.04 2.20
CA HIS A 20 -13.38 -39.86 2.45
C HIS A 20 -13.02 -39.01 3.68
N GLY A 21 -12.28 -37.93 3.44
CA GLY A 21 -12.51 -36.68 4.17
C GLY A 21 -13.16 -35.74 3.18
N ALA A 22 -14.40 -35.32 3.43
CA ALA A 22 -15.07 -34.32 2.62
C ALA A 22 -14.14 -33.10 2.44
N PRO A 23 -14.05 -32.48 1.25
CA PRO A 23 -13.57 -31.10 1.22
C PRO A 23 -14.49 -30.32 2.15
N ASP A 24 -13.92 -29.58 3.10
CA ASP A 24 -14.65 -28.53 3.80
C ASP A 24 -15.14 -27.56 2.73
N GLN A 25 -16.38 -27.78 2.27
CA GLN A 25 -17.06 -26.88 1.36
C GLN A 25 -17.31 -25.64 2.18
N GLY A 26 -16.57 -24.58 1.85
CA GLY A 26 -16.49 -23.33 2.60
C GLY A 26 -17.79 -23.00 3.30
N ALA A 27 -17.80 -23.22 4.61
CA ALA A 27 -18.96 -22.92 5.43
C ALA A 27 -19.27 -21.42 5.33
N THR A 28 -20.38 -21.07 4.70
CA THR A 28 -21.07 -19.82 5.01
C THR A 28 -21.68 -19.99 6.40
N HIS A 29 -20.85 -19.87 7.43
CA HIS A 29 -21.30 -19.81 8.81
C HIS A 29 -22.17 -18.56 8.99
N SER A 30 -23.45 -18.78 9.25
CA SER A 30 -24.42 -17.72 9.50
C SER A 30 -24.17 -17.03 10.84
N ALA A 31 -24.09 -15.70 10.77
CA ALA A 31 -24.36 -14.67 11.78
C ALA A 31 -24.09 -15.04 13.26
N GLY A 32 -22.81 -14.97 13.66
CA GLY A 32 -22.47 -14.54 15.02
C GLY A 32 -22.30 -13.02 15.00
N GLU A 33 -22.76 -12.32 16.05
CA GLU A 33 -22.40 -10.92 16.32
C GLU A 33 -20.90 -10.83 16.59
N GLY A 34 -20.13 -10.81 15.51
CA GLY A 34 -18.68 -10.81 15.52
C GLY A 34 -18.19 -9.98 14.34
N ASP A 35 -17.43 -8.94 14.67
CA ASP A 35 -16.83 -7.96 13.78
C ASP A 35 -16.67 -8.40 12.31
N GLN A 36 -17.41 -7.70 11.44
CA GLN A 36 -17.14 -7.37 10.02
C GLN A 36 -18.01 -8.07 8.97
N ASN A 37 -18.93 -7.27 8.39
CA ASN A 37 -19.78 -7.55 7.23
C ASN A 37 -19.01 -7.54 5.88
N ILE A 38 -17.79 -8.11 5.84
CA ILE A 38 -16.98 -8.18 4.61
C ILE A 38 -17.25 -9.51 3.90
N CYS A 39 -18.11 -9.48 2.87
CA CYS A 39 -18.46 -10.67 2.09
C CYS A 39 -17.53 -10.86 0.88
N THR A 40 -17.12 -9.76 0.24
CA THR A 40 -16.18 -9.76 -0.89
C THR A 40 -14.93 -9.00 -0.48
N ALA A 41 -13.78 -9.67 -0.52
CA ALA A 41 -12.48 -9.05 -0.28
C ALA A 41 -11.72 -8.87 -1.61
N GLN A 42 -10.66 -8.05 -1.59
CA GLN A 42 -9.81 -7.80 -2.75
C GLN A 42 -8.71 -8.86 -2.91
N VAL A 43 -9.11 -10.13 -3.01
CA VAL A 43 -8.16 -11.27 -3.09
C VAL A 43 -7.27 -11.18 -4.33
N LEU A 44 -7.83 -10.75 -5.48
CA LEU A 44 -7.06 -10.61 -6.71
C LEU A 44 -5.96 -9.54 -6.59
N LEU A 45 -6.29 -8.36 -6.02
CA LEU A 45 -5.31 -7.28 -5.86
C LEU A 45 -4.24 -7.66 -4.84
N ALA A 46 -4.63 -8.36 -3.76
CA ALA A 46 -3.69 -8.89 -2.78
C ALA A 46 -2.69 -9.88 -3.43
N ASN A 47 -3.16 -10.75 -4.32
CA ASN A 47 -2.29 -11.68 -5.04
C ASN A 47 -1.33 -10.94 -5.99
N ILE A 48 -1.81 -9.92 -6.71
CA ILE A 48 -0.95 -9.11 -7.58
C ILE A 48 0.12 -8.38 -6.76
N ALA A 49 -0.23 -7.80 -5.61
CA ALA A 49 0.72 -7.16 -4.72
C ALA A 49 1.77 -8.14 -4.17
N ALA A 50 1.36 -9.35 -3.80
CA ALA A 50 2.28 -10.40 -3.36
C ALA A 50 3.24 -10.82 -4.49
N LEU A 51 2.73 -11.01 -5.70
CA LEU A 51 3.56 -11.32 -6.87
C LEU A 51 4.53 -10.19 -7.21
N TYR A 52 4.11 -8.94 -7.07
CA TYR A 52 4.99 -7.77 -7.24
C TYR A 52 6.15 -7.80 -6.25
N ALA A 53 5.85 -8.08 -4.97
CA ALA A 53 6.88 -8.20 -3.93
C ALA A 53 7.83 -9.40 -4.17
N MET A 54 7.30 -10.54 -4.61
CA MET A 54 8.11 -11.72 -4.98
C MET A 54 9.01 -11.44 -6.19
N TYR A 55 8.49 -10.75 -7.19
CA TYR A 55 9.21 -10.43 -8.43
C TYR A 55 10.37 -9.48 -8.19
N HIS A 56 10.15 -8.39 -7.44
CA HIS A 56 11.21 -7.42 -7.15
C HIS A 56 12.14 -7.88 -6.02
N GLY A 57 11.66 -8.73 -5.12
CA GLY A 57 12.38 -9.14 -3.92
C GLY A 57 12.67 -7.98 -2.96
N PRO A 58 13.32 -8.26 -1.82
CA PRO A 58 13.58 -7.24 -0.80
C PRO A 58 14.54 -6.14 -1.27
N GLN A 59 15.48 -6.47 -2.16
CA GLN A 59 16.43 -5.49 -2.70
C GLN A 59 15.77 -4.58 -3.73
N GLY A 60 14.97 -5.13 -4.66
CA GLY A 60 14.29 -4.32 -5.68
C GLY A 60 13.31 -3.33 -5.06
N LEU A 61 12.54 -3.75 -4.05
CA LEU A 61 11.64 -2.84 -3.33
C LEU A 61 12.39 -1.72 -2.60
N LYS A 62 13.57 -2.02 -2.01
CA LYS A 62 14.43 -0.99 -1.42
C LYS A 62 14.94 -0.01 -2.47
N THR A 63 15.36 -0.48 -3.63
CA THR A 63 15.81 0.39 -4.72
C THR A 63 14.71 1.33 -5.19
N ILE A 64 13.48 0.80 -5.36
CA ILE A 64 12.31 1.61 -5.74
C ILE A 64 12.01 2.66 -4.67
N ALA A 65 11.97 2.26 -3.40
CA ALA A 65 11.73 3.14 -2.27
C ALA A 65 12.79 4.25 -2.14
N SER A 66 14.07 3.90 -2.29
CA SER A 66 15.18 4.87 -2.29
C SER A 66 15.06 5.85 -3.46
N GLY A 67 14.71 5.37 -4.66
CA GLY A 67 14.52 6.22 -5.83
C GLY A 67 13.43 7.28 -5.66
N PHE A 68 12.31 6.93 -5.02
CA PHE A 68 11.28 7.91 -4.64
C PHE A 68 11.84 8.92 -3.64
N THR A 69 12.50 8.44 -2.59
CA THR A 69 13.07 9.28 -1.54
C THR A 69 14.08 10.29 -2.11
N ASP A 70 14.93 9.86 -3.04
CA ASP A 70 15.93 10.73 -3.67
C ASP A 70 15.28 11.77 -4.60
N SER A 71 14.24 11.39 -5.34
CA SER A 71 13.44 12.33 -6.16
C SER A 71 12.77 13.40 -5.28
N VAL A 72 12.31 13.01 -4.09
CA VAL A 72 11.68 13.91 -3.13
C VAL A 72 12.71 14.82 -2.47
N LYS A 73 13.91 14.32 -2.14
CA LYS A 73 15.01 15.17 -1.66
C LYS A 73 15.41 16.23 -2.70
N PHE A 74 15.51 15.84 -3.96
CA PHE A 74 15.77 16.78 -5.05
C PHE A 74 14.66 17.85 -5.15
N SER A 75 13.41 17.44 -5.02
CA SER A 75 12.26 18.34 -5.02
C SER A 75 12.27 19.29 -3.82
N HIS A 76 12.62 18.81 -2.63
CA HIS A 76 12.76 19.62 -1.41
C HIS A 76 13.80 20.73 -1.60
N LEU A 77 15.01 20.37 -2.08
CA LEU A 77 16.08 21.33 -2.35
C LEU A 77 15.67 22.36 -3.40
N SER A 78 15.00 21.90 -4.47
CA SER A 78 14.50 22.78 -5.52
C SER A 78 13.46 23.77 -4.98
N LEU A 79 12.48 23.28 -4.21
CA LEU A 79 11.43 24.11 -3.60
C LEU A 79 12.02 25.13 -2.62
N ALA A 80 13.00 24.74 -1.82
CA ALA A 80 13.73 25.65 -0.93
C ALA A 80 14.46 26.74 -1.72
N ALA A 81 15.10 26.40 -2.84
CA ALA A 81 15.75 27.37 -3.72
C ALA A 81 14.75 28.36 -4.36
N PHE A 82 13.51 27.91 -4.62
CA PHE A 82 12.42 28.78 -5.08
C PHE A 82 11.73 29.58 -3.96
N GLY A 83 12.21 29.47 -2.71
CA GLY A 83 11.71 30.22 -1.56
C GLY A 83 10.46 29.62 -0.90
N TYR A 84 10.06 28.39 -1.25
CA TYR A 84 9.01 27.68 -0.53
C TYR A 84 9.55 27.14 0.78
N THR A 85 8.77 27.28 1.85
CA THR A 85 9.09 26.68 3.15
C THR A 85 8.51 25.27 3.21
N VAL A 86 9.36 24.26 3.35
CA VAL A 86 8.95 22.86 3.54
C VAL A 86 8.80 22.57 5.03
N VAL A 87 7.77 21.81 5.40
CA VAL A 87 7.41 21.50 6.79
C VAL A 87 7.86 20.09 7.17
N GLY A 88 8.66 19.99 8.23
CA GLY A 88 9.12 18.73 8.81
C GLY A 88 10.54 18.32 8.38
N GLU A 89 11.18 17.46 9.19
CA GLU A 89 12.58 17.04 9.00
C GLU A 89 12.74 15.63 8.39
N GLY A 90 11.64 14.92 8.13
CA GLY A 90 11.66 13.59 7.53
C GLY A 90 10.53 13.40 6.52
N TYR A 91 10.87 12.94 5.33
CA TYR A 91 9.92 12.65 4.25
C TYR A 91 10.36 11.41 3.47
N PHE A 92 9.38 10.66 2.97
CA PHE A 92 9.59 9.52 2.09
C PHE A 92 9.25 9.91 0.65
N ASP A 93 7.96 9.97 0.33
CA ASP A 93 7.43 10.30 -1.00
C ASP A 93 6.64 11.62 -1.04
N THR A 94 6.37 12.22 0.13
CA THR A 94 5.43 13.34 0.27
C THR A 94 6.09 14.55 0.94
N LEU A 95 5.93 15.75 0.37
CA LEU A 95 6.37 17.02 0.95
C LEU A 95 5.18 17.90 1.27
N LYS A 96 5.18 18.47 2.48
CA LYS A 96 4.26 19.51 2.88
C LYS A 96 4.94 20.86 2.74
N ILE A 97 4.36 21.77 1.95
CA ILE A 97 4.91 23.10 1.72
C ILE A 97 3.93 24.18 2.15
N TYR A 98 4.46 25.29 2.65
CA TYR A 98 3.68 26.52 2.80
C TYR A 98 3.61 27.25 1.45
N PRO A 99 2.42 27.77 1.08
CA PRO A 99 2.30 28.60 -0.10
C PRO A 99 3.15 29.86 0.04
N LEU A 100 3.72 30.31 -1.08
CA LEU A 100 4.35 31.63 -1.14
C LEU A 100 3.28 32.71 -0.86
N ALA A 101 3.71 33.85 -0.32
CA ALA A 101 2.83 34.99 -0.03
C ALA A 101 2.02 35.50 -1.25
N SER A 102 2.45 35.17 -2.48
CA SER A 102 1.70 35.46 -3.70
C SER A 102 0.96 34.21 -4.21
N PRO A 103 -0.37 34.11 -4.02
CA PRO A 103 -1.16 32.94 -4.38
C PRO A 103 -1.24 32.69 -5.91
N GLU A 104 -0.92 33.69 -6.73
CA GLU A 104 -0.97 33.57 -8.20
C GLU A 104 0.10 32.62 -8.76
N LYS A 105 1.31 32.62 -8.19
CA LYS A 105 2.39 31.72 -8.65
C LYS A 105 2.06 30.25 -8.36
N SER A 106 1.50 29.95 -7.19
CA SER A 106 1.04 28.60 -6.84
C SER A 106 -0.14 28.16 -7.72
N ARG A 107 -1.06 29.07 -8.04
CA ARG A 107 -2.20 28.78 -8.93
C ARG A 107 -1.75 28.55 -10.39
N ARG A 108 -0.74 29.29 -10.85
CA ARG A 108 -0.18 29.13 -12.21
C ARG A 108 0.59 27.82 -12.37
N ALA A 109 1.33 27.39 -11.34
CA ALA A 109 1.97 26.08 -11.32
C ALA A 109 0.95 24.93 -11.45
N ARG A 110 -0.19 25.04 -10.77
CA ARG A 110 -1.31 24.09 -10.86
C ARG A 110 -1.94 24.05 -12.26
N ALA A 111 -2.11 25.20 -12.89
CA ALA A 111 -2.77 25.33 -14.19
C ALA A 111 -1.90 24.86 -15.37
N ASN A 112 -0.58 25.09 -15.32
CA ASN A 112 0.30 24.83 -16.46
C ASN A 112 0.82 23.39 -16.54
N HIS A 113 0.89 22.67 -15.42
CA HIS A 113 1.51 21.34 -15.36
C HIS A 113 0.53 20.20 -15.01
N GLY A 114 -0.76 20.50 -14.82
CA GLY A 114 -1.76 19.50 -14.41
C GLY A 114 -1.46 18.84 -13.06
N SER A 115 -0.55 19.42 -12.26
CA SER A 115 -0.14 18.87 -10.98
C SER A 115 -1.23 19.10 -9.93
N ILE A 116 -1.70 18.00 -9.35
CA ILE A 116 -2.66 18.01 -8.23
C ILE A 116 -1.85 17.91 -6.94
N PHE A 117 -1.81 19.01 -6.18
CA PHE A 117 -1.32 19.03 -4.81
C PHE A 117 -2.53 18.86 -3.87
N ALA A 118 -2.39 17.98 -2.87
CA ALA A 118 -3.41 17.70 -1.86
C ALA A 118 -3.28 18.64 -0.65
#